data_AF-A0A091C7D1-F1
#
_entry.id   AF-A0A091C7D1-F1
#
_cell.length_a   1.000
_cell.length_b   1.000
_cell.length_c   1.000
_cell.angle_alpha   90.00
_cell.angle_beta   90.00
_cell.angle_gamma   90.00
#
_symmetry.space_group_name_H-M   'P 1'
#
loop_
_entity.id
_entity.type
_entity.pdbx_description
1 polymer ?
#
loop_
_entity_poly.entity_id
_entity_poly.type
_entity_poly.pdbx_seq_one_letter_code
_entity_poly.pdbx_strand_id
1 'polypeptide(L)'
;MGLAKSGVSAAKTLHELGAFVTVNDGKPFEENPEAQDLLALGIKVICGSHPIELLDEDFFMMVKNPGIPYTHPLVQKAQEKGLPIITEVELAYQISEAPIIAITGTNGKTTTTTMIEHILNAGMEDSKAHLAGNIGYPASTVAKKRRK
;
A
#
# COMPACT_ATOMS: atom_id res chain seq x y z
N MET A 1 8.20 -0.76 3.04
CA MET A 1 8.88 0.17 3.96
C MET A 1 7.84 0.93 4.77
N GLY A 2 7.70 0.61 6.05
CA GLY A 2 6.68 1.11 6.98
C GLY A 2 5.36 0.31 6.96
N LEU A 3 4.83 0.00 8.15
CA LEU A 3 3.68 -0.90 8.40
C LEU A 3 2.37 -0.21 8.84
N ALA A 4 2.16 1.07 8.51
CA ALA A 4 0.83 1.67 8.68
C ALA A 4 -0.27 0.88 7.92
N LYS A 5 -1.55 1.26 8.06
CA LYS A 5 -2.69 0.56 7.43
C LYS A 5 -2.47 0.23 5.94
N SER A 6 -1.91 1.16 5.16
CA SER A 6 -1.60 0.95 3.74
C SER A 6 -0.40 0.01 3.52
N GLY A 7 0.61 0.05 4.38
CA GLY A 7 1.78 -0.85 4.32
C GLY A 7 1.40 -2.31 4.54
N VAL A 8 0.54 -2.59 5.53
CA VAL A 8 0.02 -3.95 5.79
C VAL A 8 -0.80 -4.44 4.60
N SER A 9 -1.69 -3.60 4.07
CA SER A 9 -2.51 -3.95 2.91
C SER A 9 -1.66 -4.25 1.67
N ALA A 10 -0.64 -3.43 1.41
CA ALA A 10 0.28 -3.64 0.30
C ALA A 10 1.06 -4.95 0.46
N ALA A 11 1.58 -5.24 1.66
CA ALA A 11 2.33 -6.46 1.93
C ALA A 11 1.47 -7.72 1.73
N LYS A 12 0.25 -7.75 2.29
CA LYS A 12 -0.69 -8.87 2.10
C LYS A 12 -1.09 -9.02 0.64
N THR A 13 -1.40 -7.91 -0.04
CA THR A 13 -1.79 -7.94 -1.45
C THR A 13 -0.67 -8.49 -2.33
N LEU A 14 0.57 -8.01 -2.19
CA LEU A 14 1.70 -8.51 -2.97
C LEU A 14 2.00 -9.99 -2.67
N HIS A 15 1.92 -10.40 -1.41
CA HIS A 15 2.12 -11.79 -1.02
C HIS A 15 1.07 -12.72 -1.66
N GLU A 16 -0.21 -12.34 -1.62
CA GLU A 16 -1.30 -13.08 -2.27
C GLU A 16 -1.16 -13.12 -3.80
N LEU A 17 -0.51 -12.12 -4.40
CA LEU A 17 -0.16 -12.10 -5.83
C LEU A 17 1.07 -12.98 -6.17
N GLY A 18 1.66 -13.65 -5.18
CA GLY A 18 2.81 -14.54 -5.34
C GLY A 18 4.17 -13.84 -5.27
N ALA A 19 4.23 -12.58 -4.84
CA ALA A 19 5.50 -11.89 -4.66
C ALA A 19 6.22 -12.35 -3.38
N PHE A 20 7.56 -12.39 -3.43
CA PHE A 20 8.39 -12.52 -2.25
C PHE A 20 8.49 -11.16 -1.55
N VAL A 21 7.77 -11.02 -0.45
CA VAL A 21 7.65 -9.75 0.26
C VAL A 21 8.59 -9.72 1.46
N THR A 22 9.38 -8.66 1.55
CA THR A 22 10.09 -8.26 2.76
C THR A 22 9.49 -6.97 3.30
N VAL A 23 9.11 -7.01 4.57
CA VAL A 23 8.59 -5.88 5.31
C VAL A 23 9.70 -5.34 6.19
N ASN A 24 9.88 -4.01 6.18
CA ASN A 24 10.77 -3.33 7.09
C ASN A 24 10.06 -2.18 7.78
N ASP A 25 10.08 -2.16 9.12
CA ASP A 25 9.41 -1.18 9.97
C ASP A 25 10.31 -0.77 11.15
N GLY A 26 10.21 0.50 11.56
CA GLY A 26 11.06 1.04 12.62
C GLY A 26 10.61 0.64 14.02
N LYS A 27 9.35 0.21 14.20
CA LYS A 27 8.83 -0.20 15.50
C LYS A 27 9.41 -1.56 15.91
N PRO A 28 9.77 -1.79 17.19
CA PRO A 28 10.19 -3.10 17.67
C PRO A 28 9.15 -4.19 17.38
N PHE A 29 9.62 -5.40 17.08
CA PHE A 29 8.75 -6.51 16.66
C PHE A 29 7.70 -6.88 17.73
N GLU A 30 8.10 -6.87 18.99
CA GLU A 30 7.24 -7.19 20.14
C GLU A 30 6.07 -6.21 20.30
N GLU A 31 6.23 -4.97 19.83
CA GLU A 31 5.24 -3.90 19.91
C GLU A 31 4.45 -3.72 18.60
N ASN A 32 4.64 -4.61 17.62
CA ASN A 32 4.09 -4.50 16.29
C ASN A 32 3.24 -5.74 15.93
N PRO A 33 1.96 -5.77 16.36
CA PRO A 33 1.04 -6.87 16.05
C PRO A 33 0.89 -7.10 14.54
N GLU A 34 0.90 -6.03 13.74
CA GLU A 34 0.79 -6.14 12.29
C GLU A 34 2.00 -6.84 11.67
N ALA A 35 3.21 -6.61 12.18
CA ALA A 35 4.41 -7.35 11.80
C ALA A 35 4.30 -8.84 12.16
N GLN A 36 3.76 -9.15 13.34
CA GLN A 36 3.57 -10.53 13.80
C GLN A 36 2.56 -11.28 12.91
N ASP A 37 1.45 -10.64 12.56
CA ASP A 37 0.45 -11.18 11.63
C ASP A 37 1.06 -11.48 10.26
N LEU A 38 1.90 -10.58 9.74
CA LEU A 38 2.56 -10.77 8.44
C LEU A 38 3.58 -11.92 8.49
N LEU A 39 4.34 -12.02 9.58
CA LEU A 39 5.26 -13.13 9.79
C LEU A 39 4.52 -14.48 9.84
N ALA A 40 3.35 -14.53 10.50
CA ALA A 40 2.51 -15.74 10.55
C ALA A 40 1.98 -16.16 9.17
N LEU A 41 1.88 -15.22 8.21
CA LEU A 41 1.56 -15.49 6.81
C LEU A 41 2.79 -15.92 5.99
N GLY A 42 3.98 -16.01 6.59
CA GLY A 42 5.22 -16.38 5.91
C GLY A 42 5.93 -15.22 5.21
N ILE A 43 5.54 -13.97 5.49
CA ILE A 43 6.22 -12.77 4.97
C ILE A 43 7.46 -12.49 5.81
N LYS A 44 8.61 -12.20 5.18
CA LYS A 44 9.84 -11.81 5.89
C LYS A 44 9.63 -10.44 6.54
N VAL A 45 9.92 -10.31 7.84
CA VAL A 45 9.75 -9.05 8.57
C VAL A 45 11.03 -8.64 9.29
N ILE A 46 11.41 -7.37 9.16
CA ILE A 46 12.54 -6.74 9.82
C ILE A 46 12.03 -5.53 10.60
N CYS A 47 12.08 -5.62 11.92
CA CYS A 47 11.54 -4.61 12.84
C CYS A 47 12.63 -3.99 13.71
N GLY A 48 12.36 -2.81 14.28
CA GLY A 48 13.24 -2.10 15.22
C GLY A 48 14.46 -1.42 14.59
N SER A 49 14.68 -1.59 13.28
CA SER A 49 15.83 -1.01 12.57
C SER A 49 15.58 -0.90 11.06
N HIS A 50 16.44 -0.16 10.37
CA HIS A 50 16.41 0.04 8.93
C HIS A 50 17.78 -0.28 8.31
N PRO A 51 18.18 -1.56 8.29
CA PRO A 51 19.51 -1.96 7.80
C PRO A 51 19.63 -1.62 6.31
N ILE A 52 20.57 -0.75 5.97
CA ILE A 52 20.75 -0.24 4.61
C ILE A 52 21.22 -1.38 3.68
N GLU A 53 21.95 -2.34 4.25
CA GLU A 53 22.44 -3.56 3.61
C GLU A 53 21.31 -4.46 3.12
N LEU A 54 20.08 -4.29 3.63
CA LEU A 54 18.91 -4.99 3.11
C LEU A 54 18.77 -4.79 1.60
N LEU A 55 19.01 -3.57 1.12
CA LEU A 55 18.95 -3.26 -0.31
C LEU A 55 20.16 -3.74 -1.10
N ASP A 56 21.08 -4.51 -0.52
CA ASP A 56 22.07 -5.27 -1.30
C ASP A 56 21.47 -6.55 -1.87
N GLU A 57 20.36 -7.05 -1.30
CA GLU A 57 19.52 -8.09 -1.92
C GLU A 57 18.87 -7.58 -3.23
N ASP A 58 18.43 -8.51 -4.08
CA ASP A 58 17.73 -8.20 -5.32
C ASP A 58 16.24 -7.95 -5.06
N PHE A 59 15.85 -6.68 -5.17
CA PHE A 59 14.45 -6.26 -5.13
C PHE A 59 14.02 -5.75 -6.50
N PHE A 60 12.77 -6.01 -6.87
CA PHE A 60 12.17 -5.48 -8.10
C PHE A 60 11.53 -4.10 -7.90
N MET A 61 11.05 -3.81 -6.69
CA MET A 61 10.34 -2.56 -6.37
C MET A 61 10.33 -2.32 -4.86
N MET A 62 10.24 -1.06 -4.45
CA MET A 62 9.93 -0.64 -3.09
C MET A 62 8.53 -0.03 -3.02
N VAL A 63 7.67 -0.59 -2.15
CA VAL A 63 6.44 0.09 -1.71
C VAL A 63 6.71 0.81 -0.40
N LYS A 64 6.65 2.15 -0.42
CA LYS A 64 6.87 2.99 0.76
C LYS A 64 5.55 3.53 1.32
N ASN A 65 5.50 3.68 2.64
CA ASN A 65 4.50 4.53 3.27
C ASN A 65 4.67 5.99 2.80
N PRO A 66 3.61 6.69 2.37
CA PRO A 66 3.69 8.11 1.98
C PRO A 66 4.38 9.02 2.99
N GLY A 67 4.20 8.76 4.29
CA GLY A 67 4.79 9.56 5.37
C GLY A 67 6.31 9.44 5.53
N ILE A 68 6.96 8.47 4.89
CA ILE A 68 8.42 8.31 4.94
C ILE A 68 9.07 9.24 3.91
N PRO A 69 9.97 10.15 4.32
CA PRO A 69 10.60 11.11 3.42
C PRO A 69 11.58 10.43 2.46
N TYR A 70 11.81 11.05 1.30
CA TYR A 70 12.80 10.57 0.33
C TYR A 70 14.26 10.72 0.80
N THR A 71 14.50 11.54 1.81
CA THR A 71 15.80 11.65 2.49
C THR A 71 16.10 10.47 3.42
N HIS A 72 15.17 9.53 3.60
CA HIS A 72 15.41 8.35 4.41
C HIS A 72 16.50 7.46 3.76
N PRO A 73 17.51 6.96 4.50
CA PRO A 73 18.66 6.25 3.92
C PRO A 73 18.29 5.05 3.02
N LEU A 74 17.33 4.22 3.45
CA LEU A 74 16.82 3.13 2.60
C LEU A 74 16.16 3.64 1.30
N VAL A 75 15.46 4.77 1.35
CA VAL A 75 14.81 5.31 0.15
C VAL A 75 15.85 5.87 -0.80
N GLN A 76 16.87 6.56 -0.29
CA GLN A 76 17.99 7.06 -1.10
C GLN A 76 18.76 5.92 -1.77
N LYS A 77 19.12 4.86 -1.03
CA LYS A 77 19.80 3.69 -1.62
C LYS A 77 18.94 3.00 -2.68
N ALA A 78 17.62 2.93 -2.49
CA ALA A 78 16.71 2.42 -3.52
C ALA A 78 16.73 3.31 -4.79
N GLN A 79 16.77 4.64 -4.63
CA GLN A 79 16.89 5.56 -5.76
C GLN A 79 18.24 5.40 -6.49
N GLU A 80 19.35 5.25 -5.76
CA GLU A 80 20.69 5.02 -6.31
C GLU A 80 20.77 3.73 -7.12
N LYS A 81 20.09 2.66 -6.67
CA LYS A 81 19.97 1.40 -7.43
C LYS A 81 19.01 1.48 -8.63
N GLY A 82 18.31 2.61 -8.82
CA GLY A 82 17.27 2.73 -9.83
C GLY A 82 16.04 1.86 -9.55
N LEU A 83 15.84 1.44 -8.29
CA LEU A 83 14.71 0.62 -7.88
C LEU A 83 13.42 1.45 -7.98
N PRO A 84 12.36 0.99 -8.68
CA PRO A 84 11.08 1.66 -8.68
C PRO A 84 10.55 1.86 -7.25
N ILE A 85 10.23 3.10 -6.89
CA ILE A 85 9.68 3.45 -5.57
C ILE A 85 8.25 3.94 -5.77
N ILE A 86 7.30 3.17 -5.27
CA ILE A 86 5.88 3.47 -5.38
C ILE A 86 5.22 3.56 -4.01
N THR A 87 3.94 3.96 -4.00
CA THR A 87 3.08 3.89 -2.81
C THR A 87 1.95 2.90 -3.05
N GLU A 88 1.21 2.59 -1.99
CA GLU A 88 0.10 1.64 -2.05
C GLU A 88 -1.01 2.04 -3.04
N VAL A 89 -1.20 3.34 -3.29
CA VAL A 89 -2.18 3.84 -4.27
C VAL A 89 -1.76 3.50 -5.71
N GLU A 90 -0.47 3.65 -6.02
CA GLU A 90 0.09 3.27 -7.33
C GLU A 90 0.03 1.74 -7.50
N LEU A 91 0.32 0.97 -6.46
CA LEU A 91 0.13 -0.49 -6.47
C LEU A 91 -1.33 -0.84 -6.79
N ALA A 92 -2.29 -0.16 -6.15
CA ALA A 92 -3.71 -0.38 -6.40
C ALA A 92 -4.10 -0.06 -7.84
N TYR A 93 -3.57 1.04 -8.41
CA TYR A 93 -3.77 1.40 -9.81
C TYR A 93 -3.27 0.32 -10.77
N GLN A 94 -2.06 -0.20 -10.52
CA GLN A 94 -1.44 -1.21 -11.38
C GLN A 94 -2.18 -2.56 -11.38
N ILE A 95 -2.86 -2.92 -10.29
CA ILE A 95 -3.55 -4.21 -10.15
C ILE A 95 -5.08 -4.13 -10.35
N SER A 96 -5.65 -2.93 -10.45
CA SER A 96 -7.10 -2.73 -10.60
C SER A 96 -7.53 -2.93 -12.04
N GLU A 97 -8.57 -3.74 -12.25
CA GLU A 97 -9.26 -3.84 -13.55
C GLU A 97 -10.51 -2.95 -13.61
N ALA A 98 -10.90 -2.34 -12.49
CA ALA A 98 -12.04 -1.44 -12.41
C ALA A 98 -11.64 0.01 -12.75
N PRO A 99 -12.57 0.82 -13.33
CA PRO A 99 -12.37 2.26 -13.48
C PRO A 99 -12.11 2.95 -12.14
N ILE A 100 -11.18 3.91 -12.12
CA ILE A 100 -10.78 4.66 -10.92
C ILE A 100 -11.15 6.13 -11.07
N ILE A 101 -11.81 6.68 -10.06
CA ILE A 101 -12.06 8.13 -9.90
C ILE A 101 -11.19 8.62 -8.75
N ALA A 102 -10.21 9.48 -9.05
CA ALA A 102 -9.25 9.99 -8.07
C ALA A 102 -9.62 11.42 -7.64
N ILE A 103 -9.82 11.62 -6.32
CA ILE A 103 -10.16 12.92 -5.73
C ILE A 103 -9.00 13.40 -4.85
N THR A 104 -8.50 14.61 -5.11
CA THR A 104 -7.45 15.28 -4.34
C THR A 104 -7.82 16.74 -4.05
N GLY A 105 -7.04 17.42 -3.21
CA GLY A 105 -7.24 18.83 -2.84
C GLY A 105 -7.00 19.09 -1.35
N THR A 106 -6.93 20.35 -0.94
CA THR A 106 -6.68 20.68 0.48
C THR A 106 -7.91 20.36 1.34
N ASN A 107 -9.10 20.75 0.90
CA ASN A 107 -10.36 20.58 1.60
C ASN A 107 -11.42 19.92 0.71
N GLY A 108 -12.53 19.45 1.30
CA GLY A 108 -13.68 18.91 0.55
C GLY A 108 -13.51 17.48 0.02
N LYS A 109 -12.28 16.92 -0.02
CA LYS A 109 -12.00 15.56 -0.50
C LYS A 109 -12.98 14.52 0.02
N THR A 110 -13.14 14.42 1.34
CA THR A 110 -13.97 13.39 1.97
C THR A 110 -15.43 13.50 1.54
N THR A 111 -16.00 14.70 1.65
CA THR A 111 -17.39 14.95 1.27
C THR A 111 -17.61 14.67 -0.20
N THR A 112 -16.73 15.15 -1.08
CA THR A 112 -16.83 14.94 -2.53
C THR A 112 -16.71 13.46 -2.90
N THR A 113 -15.74 12.74 -2.33
CA THR A 113 -15.57 11.30 -2.59
C THR A 113 -16.81 10.51 -2.16
N THR A 114 -17.36 10.79 -0.98
CA THR A 114 -18.58 10.12 -0.48
C THR A 114 -19.80 10.46 -1.35
N MET A 115 -19.99 11.71 -1.74
CA MET A 115 -21.10 12.11 -2.61
C MET A 115 -21.06 11.41 -3.97
N ILE A 116 -19.87 11.32 -4.59
CA ILE A 116 -19.71 10.62 -5.86
C ILE A 116 -20.09 9.15 -5.72
N GLU A 117 -19.62 8.47 -4.67
CA GLU A 117 -19.95 7.06 -4.45
C GLU A 117 -21.46 6.84 -4.22
N HIS A 118 -22.12 7.68 -3.44
CA HIS A 118 -23.58 7.63 -3.26
C HIS A 118 -24.35 7.84 -4.57
N ILE A 119 -23.98 8.85 -5.35
CA ILE A 119 -24.66 9.16 -6.63
C ILE A 119 -24.48 8.00 -7.61
N LEU A 120 -23.27 7.48 -7.75
CA LEU A 120 -23.00 6.34 -8.62
C LEU A 120 -23.82 5.12 -8.17
N ASN A 121 -23.76 4.75 -6.89
CA ASN A 121 -24.45 3.57 -6.37
C ASN A 121 -25.98 3.69 -6.38
N ALA A 122 -26.54 4.91 -6.43
CA ALA A 122 -27.96 5.12 -6.65
C ALA A 122 -28.40 4.90 -8.11
N GLY A 123 -27.49 5.06 -9.08
CA GLY A 123 -27.77 4.95 -10.51
C GLY A 123 -27.25 3.69 -11.19
N MET A 124 -26.52 2.83 -10.48
CA MET A 124 -25.96 1.59 -11.01
C MET A 124 -26.78 0.38 -10.52
N GLU A 125 -27.16 -0.51 -11.45
CA GLU A 125 -27.90 -1.74 -11.13
C GLU A 125 -26.96 -2.96 -11.00
N ASP A 126 -26.01 -3.12 -11.93
CA ASP A 126 -25.12 -4.29 -12.01
C ASP A 126 -23.69 -4.04 -11.50
N SER A 127 -23.40 -2.83 -11.02
CA SER A 127 -22.08 -2.43 -10.55
C SER A 127 -22.13 -1.65 -9.26
N LYS A 128 -21.02 -1.65 -8.52
CA LYS A 128 -20.91 -0.96 -7.23
C LYS A 128 -19.59 -0.18 -7.16
N ALA A 129 -19.69 1.12 -6.90
CA ALA A 129 -18.58 1.98 -6.52
C ALA A 129 -18.18 1.69 -5.06
N HIS A 130 -16.88 1.76 -4.77
CA HIS A 130 -16.32 1.55 -3.43
C HIS A 130 -15.42 2.72 -3.08
N LEU A 131 -15.54 3.20 -1.84
CA LEU A 131 -14.59 4.15 -1.28
C LEU A 131 -13.24 3.47 -1.04
N ALA A 132 -12.17 4.09 -1.54
CA ALA A 132 -10.82 3.56 -1.50
C ALA A 132 -9.79 4.66 -1.19
N GLY A 133 -8.68 4.28 -0.56
CA GLY A 133 -7.53 5.14 -0.28
C GLY A 133 -7.59 5.73 1.14
N ASN A 134 -7.58 7.05 1.26
CA ASN A 134 -7.57 7.74 2.56
C ASN A 134 -8.89 7.62 3.35
N ILE A 135 -9.95 7.13 2.72
CA ILE A 135 -11.29 6.94 3.29
C ILE A 135 -11.81 5.58 2.86
N GLY A 136 -12.58 4.92 3.73
CA GLY A 136 -13.08 3.58 3.47
C GLY A 136 -11.98 2.54 3.67
N TYR A 137 -11.64 1.83 2.60
CA TYR A 137 -10.65 0.75 2.63
C TYR A 137 -9.33 1.16 1.96
N PRO A 138 -8.18 0.56 2.34
CA PRO A 138 -6.95 0.69 1.58
C PRO A 138 -7.19 0.37 0.10
N ALA A 139 -6.60 1.16 -0.80
CA ALA A 139 -6.89 1.08 -2.24
C ALA A 139 -6.55 -0.30 -2.82
N SER A 140 -5.41 -0.88 -2.43
CA SER A 140 -4.94 -2.20 -2.83
C SER A 140 -5.91 -3.32 -2.43
N THR A 141 -6.56 -3.21 -1.26
CA THR A 141 -7.58 -4.17 -0.82
C THR A 141 -8.81 -4.13 -1.74
N VAL A 142 -9.24 -2.93 -2.15
CA VAL A 142 -10.40 -2.77 -3.05
C VAL A 142 -10.05 -3.25 -4.46
N ALA A 143 -8.90 -2.83 -4.99
CA ALA A 143 -8.42 -3.20 -6.32
C ALA A 143 -8.31 -4.72 -6.48
N LYS A 144 -7.76 -5.41 -5.47
CA LYS A 144 -7.64 -6.89 -5.47
C LYS A 144 -8.97 -7.62 -5.67
N LYS A 145 -10.05 -7.16 -5.02
CA LYS A 145 -11.39 -7.81 -5.11
C LYS A 145 -12.03 -7.66 -6.49
N ARG A 146 -11.43 -6.90 -7.40
CA ARG A 146 -11.99 -6.53 -8.71
C ARG A 146 -11.15 -7.07 -9.87
N ARG A 147 -10.29 -8.05 -9.63
CA ARG A 147 -9.63 -8.85 -10.67
C ARG A 147 -10.57 -9.98 -11.10
N LYS A 148 -10.74 -10.20 -12.40
CA LYS A 148 -11.52 -11.32 -12.95
C LYS A 148 -10.86 -12.68 -12.68
#